data_AF-A0A0G1DFC9-F1
#
_entry.id   AF-A0A0G1DFC9-F1
#
_cell.length_a   1.000
_cell.length_b   1.000
_cell.length_c   1.000
_cell.angle_alpha   90.00
_cell.angle_beta   90.00
_cell.angle_gamma   90.00
#
_symmetry.space_group_name_H-M   'P 1'
#
loop_
_entity.id
_entity.type
_entity.pdbx_description
1 polymer ?
#
loop_
_entity_poly.entity_id
_entity_poly.type
_entity_poly.pdbx_seq_one_letter_code
_entity_poly.pdbx_strand_id
1 'polypeptide(L)'
;MNTLKTYQKLCKQTAKKFETDEKEILIWGLGIAGEAGDVASCIKKTYAHDNDQRADIRENIGDTLWYAAMICNFFGWDMQKILDENAAKLKARYPKGFTIKNAKRGGTMVDWNKK
;
A
#
# COMPACT_ATOMS: atom_id res chain seq x y z
N MET A 1 -1.35 -16.85 -15.96
CA MET A 1 -1.53 -15.39 -15.73
C MET A 1 -1.82 -15.19 -14.25
N ASN A 2 -0.96 -14.46 -13.52
CA ASN A 2 -1.11 -14.24 -12.08
C ASN A 2 -2.18 -13.17 -11.84
N THR A 3 -3.39 -13.58 -11.45
CA THR A 3 -4.45 -12.63 -11.07
C THR A 3 -4.26 -12.18 -9.63
N LEU A 4 -4.81 -11.02 -9.25
CA LEU A 4 -4.82 -10.56 -7.85
C LEU A 4 -5.52 -11.55 -6.92
N LYS A 5 -6.55 -12.25 -7.42
CA LYS A 5 -7.21 -13.33 -6.70
C LYS A 5 -6.28 -14.52 -6.44
N THR A 6 -5.45 -14.90 -7.41
CA THR A 6 -4.43 -15.95 -7.24
C THR A 6 -3.37 -15.51 -6.25
N TYR A 7 -2.91 -14.26 -6.33
CA TYR A 7 -1.94 -13.68 -5.40
C TYR A 7 -2.47 -13.64 -3.97
N GLN A 8 -3.69 -13.12 -3.75
CA GLN A 8 -4.32 -13.09 -2.42
C GLN A 8 -4.44 -14.49 -1.80
N LYS A 9 -4.79 -15.51 -2.60
CA LYS A 9 -4.81 -16.92 -2.15
C LYS A 9 -3.42 -17.43 -1.78
N LEU A 10 -2.40 -17.11 -2.58
CA LEU A 10 -1.01 -17.46 -2.29
C LEU A 10 -0.55 -16.84 -0.96
N CYS A 11 -0.81 -15.55 -0.73
CA CYS A 11 -0.47 -14.89 0.54
C CYS A 11 -1.07 -15.64 1.74
N LYS A 12 -2.33 -16.05 1.64
CA LYS A 12 -3.00 -16.83 2.69
C LYS A 12 -2.29 -18.17 2.97
N GLN A 13 -1.74 -18.81 1.94
CA GLN A 13 -1.03 -20.09 2.08
C GLN A 13 0.35 -19.94 2.74
N THR A 14 1.00 -18.77 2.59
CA THR A 14 2.32 -18.51 3.18
C THR A 14 2.23 -17.93 4.60
N ALA A 15 1.04 -17.50 5.03
CA ALA A 15 0.86 -16.86 6.33
C ALA A 15 0.91 -17.87 7.48
N LYS A 16 1.52 -17.43 8.60
CA LYS A 16 1.42 -18.16 9.87
C LYS A 16 -0.02 -18.10 10.39
N LYS A 17 -0.40 -19.10 11.19
CA LYS A 17 -1.66 -19.10 11.93
C LYS A 17 -1.49 -18.36 13.26
N PHE A 18 -2.54 -17.69 13.71
CA PHE A 18 -2.59 -17.00 14.99
C PHE A 18 -3.56 -17.69 15.93
N GLU A 19 -3.36 -17.47 17.23
CA GLU A 19 -4.23 -18.04 18.27
C GLU A 19 -5.57 -17.30 18.37
N THR A 20 -5.59 -16.00 18.07
CA THR A 20 -6.78 -15.16 18.11
C THR A 20 -6.81 -14.18 16.94
N ASP A 21 -8.03 -13.80 16.55
CA ASP A 21 -8.29 -12.85 15.48
C ASP A 21 -7.70 -11.46 15.79
N GLU A 22 -7.70 -11.05 17.07
CA GLU A 22 -7.11 -9.78 17.50
C GLU A 22 -5.60 -9.77 17.27
N LYS A 23 -4.90 -10.84 17.65
CA LYS A 23 -3.45 -10.95 17.39
C LYS A 23 -3.16 -10.95 15.90
N GLU A 24 -3.99 -11.62 15.10
CA GLU A 24 -3.83 -11.68 13.65
C GLU A 24 -3.92 -10.29 13.01
N ILE A 25 -5.03 -9.57 13.23
CA ILE A 25 -5.25 -8.26 12.60
C ILE A 25 -4.25 -7.21 13.09
N LEU A 26 -3.84 -7.26 14.37
CA LEU A 26 -2.80 -6.38 14.91
C LEU A 26 -1.47 -6.57 14.18
N ILE A 27 -1.06 -7.82 13.94
CA ILE A 27 0.20 -8.11 13.25
C ILE A 27 0.14 -7.71 11.78
N TRP A 28 -0.98 -7.95 11.09
CA TRP A 28 -1.15 -7.50 9.71
C TRP A 28 -1.15 -5.98 9.56
N GLY A 29 -1.85 -5.28 10.44
CA GLY A 29 -1.89 -3.81 10.44
C GLY A 29 -0.53 -3.18 10.77
N LEU A 30 0.16 -3.67 11.80
CA LEU A 30 1.50 -3.18 12.16
C LEU A 30 2.54 -3.51 11.10
N GLY A 31 2.40 -4.64 10.40
CA GLY A 31 3.23 -5.00 9.26
C GLY A 31 3.26 -3.92 8.17
N ILE A 32 2.08 -3.41 7.77
CA ILE A 32 2.00 -2.30 6.81
C ILE A 32 2.79 -1.08 7.29
N ALA A 33 2.68 -0.73 8.57
CA ALA A 33 3.40 0.43 9.12
C ALA A 33 4.92 0.22 9.12
N GLY A 34 5.38 -1.00 9.42
CA GLY A 34 6.80 -1.39 9.32
C GLY A 34 7.33 -1.22 7.90
N GLU A 35 6.69 -1.88 6.93
CA GLU A 35 7.11 -1.83 5.53
C GLU A 35 7.05 -0.41 4.94
N ALA A 36 6.04 0.39 5.34
CA ALA A 36 5.98 1.79 4.96
C ALA A 36 7.17 2.61 5.49
N GLY A 37 7.62 2.32 6.71
CA GLY A 37 8.82 2.90 7.31
C GLY A 37 10.08 2.51 6.55
N ASP A 38 10.20 1.25 6.14
CA ASP A 38 11.34 0.76 5.37
C ASP A 38 11.37 1.32 3.95
N VAL A 39 10.21 1.40 3.27
CA VAL A 39 10.09 2.13 1.99
C VAL A 39 10.60 3.57 2.15
N ALA A 40 10.15 4.29 3.18
CA ALA A 40 10.59 5.66 3.43
C ALA A 40 12.10 5.76 3.70
N SER A 41 12.64 4.82 4.49
CA SER A 41 14.07 4.73 4.82
C SER A 41 14.93 4.49 3.57
N CYS A 42 14.55 3.53 2.73
CA CYS A 42 15.26 3.19 1.49
C CYS A 42 15.20 4.33 0.46
N ILE A 43 14.05 4.99 0.32
CA ILE A 43 13.93 6.21 -0.52
C ILE A 43 14.88 7.28 -0.01
N LYS A 44 14.88 7.57 1.30
CA LYS A 44 15.79 8.57 1.88
C LYS A 44 17.26 8.23 1.60
N LYS A 45 17.69 7.00 1.82
CA LYS A 45 19.07 6.56 1.55
C LYS A 45 19.43 6.71 0.07
N THR A 46 18.51 6.35 -0.83
CA THR A 46 18.71 6.43 -2.29
C THR A 46 18.84 7.85 -2.79
N TYR A 47 18.03 8.79 -2.28
CA TYR A 47 17.91 10.13 -2.85
C TYR A 47 18.51 11.26 -2.01
N ALA A 48 18.92 10.98 -0.76
CA ALA A 48 19.58 11.97 0.10
C ALA A 48 20.99 11.58 0.55
N HIS A 49 21.36 10.28 0.48
CA HIS A 49 22.66 9.79 0.99
C HIS A 49 23.49 9.04 -0.07
N ASP A 50 23.16 9.15 -1.36
CA ASP A 50 23.86 8.50 -2.48
C ASP A 50 24.05 6.97 -2.31
N ASN A 51 23.11 6.31 -1.63
CA ASN A 51 23.13 4.86 -1.40
C ASN A 51 21.94 4.20 -2.11
N ASP A 52 22.18 3.62 -3.29
CA ASP A 52 21.14 3.02 -4.14
C ASP A 52 20.49 1.80 -3.47
N GLN A 53 19.26 1.99 -2.99
CA GLN A 53 18.43 0.95 -2.39
C GLN A 53 17.17 0.66 -3.22
N ARG A 54 17.20 0.87 -4.53
CA ARG A 54 16.02 0.63 -5.39
C ARG A 54 15.51 -0.80 -5.36
N ALA A 55 16.40 -1.78 -5.17
CA ALA A 55 16.00 -3.17 -4.99
C ALA A 55 15.16 -3.33 -3.71
N ASP A 56 15.65 -2.82 -2.58
CA ASP A 56 14.95 -2.85 -1.29
C ASP A 56 13.62 -2.09 -1.33
N ILE A 57 13.55 -0.94 -2.01
CA ILE A 57 12.28 -0.22 -2.22
C ILE A 57 11.25 -1.12 -2.90
N ARG A 58 11.67 -1.86 -3.93
CA ARG A 58 10.79 -2.77 -4.68
C ARG A 58 10.33 -3.93 -3.80
N GLU A 59 11.23 -4.49 -2.99
CA GLU A 59 10.93 -5.57 -2.04
C GLU A 59 9.91 -5.13 -1.00
N ASN A 60 10.15 -4.01 -0.32
CA ASN A 60 9.27 -3.51 0.75
C ASN A 60 7.88 -3.08 0.21
N ILE A 61 7.77 -2.66 -1.06
CA ILE A 61 6.47 -2.48 -1.71
C ILE A 61 5.74 -3.82 -1.85
N GLY A 62 6.46 -4.88 -2.23
CA GLY A 62 5.94 -6.25 -2.30
C GLY A 62 5.42 -6.73 -0.94
N ASP A 63 6.20 -6.52 0.12
CA ASP A 63 5.82 -6.91 1.48
C ASP A 63 4.64 -6.09 2.01
N THR A 64 4.59 -4.79 1.69
CA THR A 64 3.41 -3.95 1.96
C THR A 64 2.15 -4.53 1.31
N LEU A 65 2.25 -4.97 0.05
CA LEU A 65 1.14 -5.60 -0.67
C LEU A 65 0.76 -6.96 -0.09
N TRP A 66 1.72 -7.72 0.43
CA TRP A 66 1.48 -8.98 1.11
C TRP A 66 0.64 -8.77 2.38
N TYR A 67 1.01 -7.82 3.23
CA TYR A 67 0.22 -7.46 4.42
C TYR A 67 -1.17 -6.93 4.05
N ALA A 68 -1.29 -6.10 3.01
CA ALA A 68 -2.58 -5.63 2.52
C ALA A 68 -3.48 -6.79 2.04
N ALA A 69 -2.91 -7.77 1.34
CA ALA A 69 -3.63 -8.97 0.93
C ALA A 69 -4.05 -9.83 2.13
N MET A 70 -3.23 -9.92 3.18
CA MET A 70 -3.58 -10.61 4.43
C MET A 70 -4.73 -9.94 5.18
N ILE A 71 -4.78 -8.61 5.22
CA ILE A 71 -5.95 -7.88 5.74
C ILE A 71 -7.20 -8.18 4.91
N CYS A 72 -7.09 -8.23 3.58
CA CYS A 72 -8.21 -8.62 2.73
C CYS A 72 -8.69 -10.05 3.05
N ASN A 73 -7.76 -10.99 3.24
CA ASN A 73 -8.09 -12.35 3.63
C ASN A 73 -8.76 -12.45 5.00
N PHE A 74 -8.31 -11.66 5.98
CA PHE A 74 -8.87 -11.60 7.33
C PHE A 74 -10.33 -11.17 7.30
N PHE A 75 -10.65 -10.09 6.57
CA PHE A 75 -12.02 -9.59 6.46
C PHE A 75 -12.88 -10.27 5.38
N GLY A 76 -12.32 -11.22 4.61
CA GLY A 76 -13.00 -11.85 3.49
C GLY A 76 -13.26 -10.91 2.30
N TRP A 77 -12.47 -9.85 2.17
CA TRP A 77 -12.57 -8.89 1.06
C TRP A 77 -11.87 -9.39 -0.20
N ASP A 78 -12.41 -9.00 -1.36
CA ASP A 78 -11.76 -9.22 -2.65
C ASP A 78 -10.80 -8.06 -2.95
N MET A 79 -9.50 -8.36 -2.96
CA MET A 79 -8.46 -7.36 -3.22
C MET A 79 -8.59 -6.71 -4.62
N GLN A 80 -9.06 -7.46 -5.63
CA GLN A 80 -9.31 -6.90 -6.96
C GLN A 80 -10.41 -5.84 -6.90
N LYS A 81 -11.50 -6.14 -6.17
CA LYS A 81 -12.62 -5.21 -6.02
C LYS A 81 -12.20 -3.91 -5.33
N ILE A 82 -11.38 -3.98 -4.28
CA ILE A 82 -10.83 -2.80 -3.60
C ILE A 82 -10.02 -1.91 -4.58
N LEU A 83 -9.21 -2.54 -5.43
CA LEU A 83 -8.41 -1.82 -6.43
C LEU A 83 -9.29 -1.21 -7.53
N ASP A 84 -10.32 -1.91 -7.98
CA ASP A 84 -11.27 -1.41 -8.98
C ASP A 84 -12.04 -0.19 -8.46
N GLU A 85 -12.51 -0.25 -7.20
CA GLU A 85 -13.16 0.87 -6.51
C GLU A 85 -12.21 2.07 -6.35
N ASN A 86 -10.94 1.81 -6.00
CA ASN A 86 -9.91 2.84 -5.92
C ASN A 86 -9.66 3.49 -7.30
N ALA A 87 -9.52 2.69 -8.35
CA ALA A 87 -9.31 3.16 -9.71
C ALA A 87 -10.49 3.99 -10.21
N ALA A 88 -11.72 3.57 -9.96
CA ALA A 88 -12.93 4.34 -10.29
C ALA A 88 -12.93 5.71 -9.60
N LYS A 89 -12.63 5.74 -8.29
CA LYS A 89 -12.49 6.99 -7.51
C LYS A 89 -11.39 7.90 -8.06
N LEU A 90 -10.24 7.35 -8.43
CA LEU A 90 -9.13 8.11 -9.01
C LEU A 90 -9.47 8.67 -10.40
N LYS A 91 -10.10 7.87 -11.27
CA LYS A 91 -10.57 8.32 -12.59
C LYS A 91 -11.59 9.43 -12.49
N ALA A 92 -12.53 9.32 -11.54
CA ALA A 92 -13.51 10.38 -11.28
C ALA A 92 -12.84 11.68 -10.79
N ARG A 93 -11.80 11.58 -9.95
CA ARG A 93 -11.06 12.74 -9.45
C ARG A 93 -10.14 13.35 -10.52
N TYR A 94 -9.52 12.53 -11.35
CA TYR A 94 -8.48 12.91 -12.29
C TYR A 94 -8.81 12.44 -13.71
N PRO A 95 -9.92 12.92 -14.32
CA PRO A 95 -10.39 12.41 -15.61
C PRO A 95 -9.44 12.71 -16.78
N LYS A 96 -8.58 13.71 -16.64
CA LYS A 96 -7.52 14.08 -17.59
C LYS A 96 -6.11 13.96 -16.98
N GLY A 97 -5.97 13.15 -15.94
CA GLY A 97 -4.75 13.07 -15.12
C GLY A 97 -4.71 14.08 -13.98
N PHE A 98 -3.57 14.12 -13.28
CA PHE A 98 -3.37 14.95 -12.10
C PHE A 98 -3.46 16.44 -12.44
N THR A 99 -4.21 17.19 -11.63
CA THR A 99 -4.14 18.65 -11.60
C THR A 99 -4.20 19.13 -10.16
N ILE A 100 -3.50 20.24 -9.86
CA ILE A 100 -3.54 20.87 -8.52
C ILE A 100 -4.99 21.18 -8.13
N LYS A 101 -5.80 21.67 -9.08
CA LYS A 101 -7.22 21.98 -8.87
C LYS A 101 -7.99 20.76 -8.35
N ASN A 102 -7.79 19.60 -8.97
CA ASN A 102 -8.49 18.36 -8.59
C ASN A 102 -7.90 17.69 -7.34
N ALA A 103 -6.66 18.00 -6.99
CA ALA A 103 -6.00 17.48 -5.79
C ALA A 103 -6.49 18.14 -4.49
N LYS A 104 -7.04 19.36 -4.56
CA LYS A 104 -7.63 20.07 -3.42
C LYS A 104 -8.81 19.29 -2.84
N ARG A 105 -8.78 19.04 -1.53
CA ARG A 105 -9.90 18.46 -0.77
C ARG A 105 -10.53 19.55 0.08
N GLY A 106 -11.81 19.86 -0.12
CA GLY A 106 -12.52 20.88 0.69
C GLY A 106 -12.00 22.32 0.54
N GLY A 107 -11.28 22.64 -0.54
CA GLY A 107 -10.76 23.99 -0.81
C GLY A 107 -9.39 24.31 -0.22
N THR A 108 -8.86 23.49 0.69
CA THR A 108 -7.51 23.65 1.25
C THR A 108 -6.52 22.65 0.65
N MET A 109 -5.31 23.15 0.39
CA MET A 109 -4.12 22.34 0.13
C MET A 109 -3.04 22.90 1.06
N VAL A 110 -2.44 22.04 1.89
CA VAL A 110 -1.21 22.40 2.59
C VAL A 110 -0.13 22.44 1.54
N ASP A 111 0.28 23.64 1.17
CA ASP A 111 1.41 23.86 0.30
C ASP A 111 2.69 23.76 1.14
N TRP A 112 3.25 22.55 1.21
CA TRP A 112 4.49 22.27 1.94
C TRP A 112 5.72 22.97 1.33
N ASN A 113 5.56 23.61 0.17
CA ASN A 113 6.63 24.30 -0.57
C ASN A 113 6.45 25.83 -0.60
N LYS A 114 5.39 26.39 0.01
CA LYS A 114 5.32 27.83 0.25
C LYS A 114 6.25 28.19 1.40
N LYS A 115 7.43 28.70 1.05
CA LYS A 115 8.20 29.59 1.93
C LYS A 115 7.40 30.84 2.25
#